data_AF-A0A133V6K9-F1
#
_entry.id   AF-A0A133V6K9-F1
#
_cell.length_a   1.000
_cell.length_b   1.000
_cell.length_c   1.000
_cell.angle_alpha   90.00
_cell.angle_beta   90.00
_cell.angle_gamma   90.00
#
_symmetry.space_group_name_H-M   'P 1'
#
loop_
_entity.id
_entity.type
_entity.pdbx_description
1 polymer ?
#
loop_
_entity_poly.entity_id
_entity_poly.type
_entity_poly.pdbx_seq_one_letter_code
_entity_poly.pdbx_strand_id
1 'polypeptide(L)' 'MVGRVMESVRIPVIVGGGIRNTKDILELKRLGVSGVLVATALHKGNIGSEEINRLAAKN' A
#
# COMPACT_ATOMS: atom_id res chain seq x y z
N MET A 1 5.56 12.62 1.96
CA MET A 1 4.86 13.03 0.73
C MET A 1 3.40 12.57 0.73
N VAL A 2 3.13 11.25 0.78
CA VAL A 2 1.77 10.69 0.72
C VAL A 2 0.79 11.37 1.69
N GLY A 3 1.15 11.54 2.96
CA GLY A 3 0.29 12.22 3.94
C GLY A 3 -0.18 13.62 3.52
N ARG A 4 0.69 14.42 2.89
CA ARG A 4 0.31 15.76 2.39
C ARG A 4 -0.71 15.68 1.25
N VAL A 5 -0.60 14.66 0.39
CA VAL A 5 -1.60 14.42 -0.67
C VAL A 5 -2.92 14.03 -0.04
N MET A 6 -2.91 13.12 0.93
CA MET A 6 -4.11 12.68 1.66
C MET A 6 -4.83 13.84 2.36
N GLU A 7 -4.11 14.83 2.87
CA GLU A 7 -4.68 16.04 3.49
C GLU A 7 -5.27 17.03 2.46
N SER A 8 -4.81 16.97 1.20
CA SER A 8 -5.16 17.95 0.17
C SER A 8 -6.35 17.56 -0.71
N VAL A 9 -6.73 16.28 -0.73
CA VAL A 9 -7.80 15.77 -1.61
C VAL A 9 -8.83 14.95 -0.83
N ARG A 10 -10.07 14.94 -1.32
CA ARG A 10 -11.19 14.16 -0.76
C ARG A 10 -11.60 12.98 -1.65
N ILE A 11 -10.84 12.70 -2.70
CA ILE A 11 -11.07 11.58 -3.60
C ILE A 11 -10.28 10.34 -3.14
N PRO A 12 -10.70 9.12 -3.50
CA PRO A 12 -9.91 7.92 -3.26
C PRO A 12 -8.49 8.03 -3.83
N VAL A 13 -7.49 7.66 -3.05
CA VAL A 13 -6.07 7.73 -3.44
C VAL A 13 -5.48 6.32 -3.45
N ILE A 14 -4.82 5.97 -4.56
CA ILE A 14 -4.04 4.75 -4.70
C ILE A 14 -2.55 5.11 -4.78
N VAL A 15 -1.70 4.42 -4.03
CA VAL A 15 -0.25 4.63 -4.04
C VAL A 15 0.45 3.51 -4.80
N GLY A 16 1.24 3.84 -5.83
CA GLY A 16 1.88 2.85 -6.72
C GLY A 16 3.40 2.81 -6.72
N GLY A 17 4.07 3.34 -5.69
CA GLY A 17 5.53 3.38 -5.67
C GLY A 17 6.11 3.31 -4.26
N GLY A 18 7.31 2.75 -4.15
CA GLY A 18 8.09 2.71 -2.90
C GLY A 18 7.78 1.54 -1.96
N ILE A 19 6.98 0.56 -2.39
CA ILE A 19 6.64 -0.62 -1.58
C ILE A 19 7.77 -1.65 -1.67
N ARG A 20 8.35 -1.99 -0.52
CA ARG A 20 9.49 -2.92 -0.38
C ARG A 20 9.12 -4.13 0.47
N ASN A 21 8.23 -3.96 1.45
CA ASN A 21 7.78 -5.02 2.34
C ASN A 21 6.35 -4.75 2.87
N THR A 22 5.81 -5.70 3.64
CA THR A 22 4.46 -5.61 4.22
C THR A 22 4.26 -4.44 5.20
N LYS A 23 5.34 -3.94 5.84
CA LYS A 23 5.25 -2.77 6.74
C LYS A 23 4.90 -1.51 5.98
N ASP A 24 5.44 -1.33 4.77
CA ASP A 24 5.12 -0.17 3.92
C ASP A 24 3.61 -0.15 3.58
N ILE A 25 3.04 -1.32 3.27
CA ILE A 25 1.60 -1.48 3.00
C ILE A 25 0.77 -1.09 4.23
N LEU A 26 1.17 -1.58 5.41
CA LEU A 26 0.48 -1.28 6.67
C LEU A 26 0.57 0.22 7.04
N GLU A 27 1.69 0.87 6.77
CA GLU A 27 1.84 2.31 6.98
C GLU A 27 0.92 3.12 6.08
N LEU A 28 0.88 2.79 4.79
CA LEU A 28 -0.05 3.42 3.85
C LEU A 28 -1.51 3.17 4.22
N LYS A 29 -1.84 1.96 4.67
CA LYS A 29 -3.19 1.66 5.19
C LYS A 29 -3.55 2.55 6.38
N ARG A 30 -2.62 2.77 7.32
CA ARG A 30 -2.83 3.70 8.45
C ARG A 30 -3.02 5.15 8.02
N LEU A 31 -2.44 5.55 6.90
CA LEU A 31 -2.65 6.87 6.29
C LEU A 31 -4.01 7.00 5.57
N GLY A 32 -4.80 5.93 5.50
CA GLY A 32 -6.14 5.95 4.90
C GLY A 32 -6.14 5.93 3.38
N VAL A 33 -5.06 5.50 2.72
CA VAL A 33 -5.07 5.32 1.27
C VAL A 33 -6.10 4.26 0.89
N SER A 34 -6.78 4.46 -0.23
CA SER A 34 -7.81 3.54 -0.73
C SER A 34 -7.22 2.26 -1.30
N GLY A 35 -5.95 2.28 -1.71
CA GLY A 35 -5.26 1.10 -2.21
C GLY A 35 -3.77 1.31 -2.39
N VAL A 36 -3.07 0.20 -2.57
CA VAL A 36 -1.63 0.16 -2.85
C VAL A 36 -1.39 -0.76 -4.03
N LEU A 37 -0.65 -0.29 -5.02
CA LEU A 37 -0.17 -1.11 -6.13
C LEU A 37 1.24 -1.62 -5.79
N VAL A 38 1.41 -2.95 -5.88
CA VAL A 38 2.67 -3.63 -5.58
C VAL A 38 3.19 -4.29 -6.87
N ALA A 39 4.39 -3.92 -7.29
CA ALA A 39 5.02 -4.45 -8.50
C ALA A 39 6.41 -5.05 -8.21
N THR A 40 7.45 -4.22 -8.08
CA THR A 40 8.84 -4.69 -7.95
C THR A 40 9.06 -5.63 -6.76
N ALA A 41 8.46 -5.34 -5.60
CA ALA A 41 8.59 -6.20 -4.42
C ALA A 41 7.91 -7.57 -4.60
N LEU A 42 6.83 -7.64 -5.37
CA LEU A 42 6.19 -8.89 -5.74
C LEU A 42 7.06 -9.67 -6.73
N HIS A 43 7.54 -9.04 -7.81
CA HIS A 43 8.38 -9.69 -8.82
C HIS A 43 9.71 -10.21 -8.27
N LYS A 44 10.26 -9.55 -7.24
CA LYS A 44 11.51 -9.98 -6.57
C LYS A 44 11.29 -10.98 -5.43
N GLY A 45 10.05 -11.32 -5.10
CA GLY A 45 9.72 -12.23 -4.00
C GLY A 45 9.92 -11.64 -2.61
N ASN A 46 10.08 -10.32 -2.49
CA ASN A 46 10.15 -9.64 -1.19
C ASN A 46 8.81 -9.65 -0.45
N ILE A 47 7.70 -9.80 -1.19
CA ILE A 47 6.34 -9.92 -0.66
C ILE A 47 5.60 -10.97 -1.49
N GLY A 48 5.01 -11.97 -0.84
CA GLY A 48 4.17 -12.97 -1.51
C GLY A 48 2.74 -12.48 -1.76
N SER A 49 2.10 -13.01 -2.80
CA SER A 49 0.67 -12.77 -3.10
C SER A 49 -0.25 -13.18 -1.94
N GLU A 50 0.07 -14.26 -1.23
CA GLU A 50 -0.68 -14.68 -0.04
C GLU A 50 -0.59 -13.65 1.11
N GLU A 51 0.59 -13.06 1.34
CA GLU A 51 0.74 -12.01 2.35
C GLU A 51 -0.09 -10.78 1.99
N ILE A 52 -0.07 -10.38 0.70
CA ILE A 52 -0.89 -9.28 0.20
C ILE A 52 -2.37 -9.57 0.43
N ASN A 53 -2.84 -10.76 0.08
CA ASN A 53 -4.24 -11.17 0.28
C ASN A 53 -4.64 -11.18 1.76
N ARG A 54 -3.78 -11.66 2.66
CA ARG A 54 -4.02 -11.63 4.11
C ARG A 54 -4.14 -10.20 4.65
N LEU A 55 -3.36 -9.26 4.13
CA LEU A 55 -3.42 -7.85 4.51
C LEU A 55 -4.69 -7.16 3.98
N ALA A 56 -5.14 -7.55 2.78
CA ALA A 56 -6.36 -7.03 2.17
C ALA A 56 -7.65 -7.56 2.83
N ALA A 57 -7.64 -8.82 3.29
CA ALA A 57 -8.80 -9.46 3.91
C ALA A 57 -9.07 -9.01 5.36
N LYS A 58 -8.07 -8.44 6.04
CA LYS A 58 -8.23 -7.86 7.39
C LYS A 58 -8.91 -6.50 7.30
N ASN A 59 -10.24 -6.48 7.28
CA ASN A 59 -11.06 -5.29 7.51
C ASN A 59 -11.82 -5.45 8.82
#